data_AF-W9S4T0-F1
#
_entry.id   AF-W9S4T0-F1
#
_cell.length_a   1.000
_cell.length_b   1.000
_cell.length_c   1.000
_cell.angle_alpha   90.00
_cell.angle_beta   90.00
_cell.angle_gamma   90.00
#
_symmetry.space_group_name_H-M   'P 1'
#
loop_
_entity.id
_entity.type
_entity.pdbx_description
1 polymer ?
#
loop_
_entity_poly.entity_id
_entity_poly.type
_entity_poly.pdbx_seq_one_letter_code
_entity_poly.pdbx_strand_id
1 'polypeptide(L)'
;MELESILSSSEFLRSSSSEAWEGGVENKTTASGCQPIGFDASLNCRLSAPTPPRAIKILSWKEAIEYFLKLLHDLDIICSYSLDSSLENLLNFVVQFQKSQPDLVARAHLQLLLVQDGKIHGRDPVFAIISRAAALPEATKNHDIQKNEFILQLGQMVSRAGRNLSSMRNVIRKLL
;
A
#
# COMPACT_ATOMS: atom_id res chain seq x y z
N MET A 1 8.86 -12.18 -22.07
CA MET A 1 10.01 -13.02 -21.72
C MET A 1 9.96 -13.56 -20.29
N GLU A 2 10.08 -12.75 -19.23
CA GLU A 2 10.04 -13.27 -17.84
C GLU A 2 8.65 -13.76 -17.41
N LEU A 3 7.59 -12.96 -17.65
CA LEU A 3 6.22 -13.35 -17.30
C LEU A 3 5.78 -14.64 -18.01
N GLU A 4 6.17 -14.83 -19.26
CA GLU A 4 5.90 -16.05 -20.02
C GLU A 4 6.62 -17.27 -19.42
N SER A 5 7.84 -17.07 -18.92
CA SER A 5 8.62 -18.10 -18.22
C SER A 5 7.98 -18.49 -16.88
N ILE A 6 7.38 -17.52 -16.18
CA ILE A 6 6.63 -17.77 -14.94
C ILE A 6 5.33 -18.52 -15.26
N LEU A 7 4.62 -18.14 -16.32
CA LEU A 7 3.38 -18.81 -16.73
C LEU A 7 3.65 -20.26 -17.18
N SER A 8 4.74 -20.51 -17.93
CA SER A 8 5.12 -21.86 -18.35
C SER A 8 5.53 -22.77 -17.18
N SER A 9 6.02 -22.19 -16.07
CA SER A 9 6.33 -22.96 -14.85
C SER A 9 5.11 -23.59 -14.17
N SER A 10 3.89 -23.15 -14.51
CA SER A 10 2.64 -23.70 -13.94
C SER A 10 2.47 -25.20 -14.18
N GLU A 11 2.89 -25.70 -15.35
CA GLU A 11 2.81 -27.12 -15.71
C GLU A 11 3.77 -27.96 -14.87
N PHE A 12 4.95 -27.42 -14.59
CA PHE A 12 5.92 -28.04 -13.69
C PHE A 12 5.38 -28.11 -12.25
N LEU A 13 4.83 -27.01 -11.73
CA LEU A 13 4.24 -26.99 -10.39
C LEU A 13 3.08 -27.98 -10.27
N ARG A 14 2.24 -28.09 -11.30
CA ARG A 14 1.10 -29.01 -11.33
C ARG A 14 1.50 -30.49 -11.43
N SER A 15 2.61 -30.80 -12.09
CA SER A 15 3.10 -32.19 -12.20
C SER A 15 3.76 -32.70 -10.91
N SER A 16 4.20 -31.80 -10.02
CA SER A 16 4.78 -32.16 -8.71
C SER A 16 3.75 -32.50 -7.63
N SER A 17 2.47 -32.16 -7.81
CA SER A 17 1.38 -32.50 -6.90
C SER A 17 0.73 -33.83 -7.30
N SER A 18 0.98 -34.89 -6.52
CA SER A 18 0.54 -36.28 -6.80
C SER A 18 -0.97 -36.54 -6.67
N GLU A 19 -1.81 -35.54 -6.41
CA GLU A 19 -3.25 -35.72 -6.31
C GLU A 19 -3.91 -35.30 -7.62
N ALA A 20 -4.92 -36.06 -8.06
CA ALA A 20 -5.71 -35.74 -9.24
C ALA A 20 -6.45 -34.40 -9.02
N TRP A 21 -5.84 -33.30 -9.46
CA TRP A 21 -6.45 -31.98 -9.44
C TRP A 21 -7.46 -31.89 -10.58
N GLU A 22 -8.62 -32.49 -10.34
CA GLU A 22 -9.78 -32.40 -11.20
C GLU A 22 -10.18 -30.92 -11.31
N GLY A 23 -10.32 -30.48 -12.56
CA GLY A 23 -10.30 -29.07 -12.94
C GLY A 23 -11.39 -28.24 -12.29
N GLY A 24 -11.12 -26.93 -12.19
CA GLY A 24 -12.10 -25.97 -11.72
C GLY A 24 -11.47 -24.96 -10.78
N VAL A 25 -11.35 -23.75 -11.31
CA VAL A 25 -10.92 -22.52 -10.66
C VAL A 25 -11.96 -22.14 -9.61
N GLU A 26 -11.91 -22.74 -8.42
CA GLU A 26 -12.67 -22.26 -7.27
C GLU A 26 -11.74 -21.94 -6.11
N ASN A 27 -12.10 -20.85 -5.43
CA ASN A 27 -11.46 -20.35 -4.22
C ASN A 27 -11.63 -21.36 -3.07
N LYS A 28 -10.82 -22.42 -3.10
CA LYS A 28 -10.82 -23.49 -2.09
C LYS A 28 -10.34 -22.94 -0.76
N THR A 29 -10.88 -23.49 0.31
CA THR A 29 -10.43 -23.16 1.67
C THR A 29 -10.16 -24.45 2.43
N THR A 30 -9.36 -24.39 3.50
CA THR A 30 -9.20 -25.58 4.35
C THR A 30 -10.50 -26.02 5.03
N ALA A 31 -11.53 -25.16 5.06
CA ALA A 31 -12.87 -25.54 5.55
C ALA A 31 -13.60 -26.51 4.63
N SER A 32 -13.24 -26.60 3.33
CA SER A 32 -13.80 -27.58 2.40
C SER A 32 -13.07 -28.94 2.43
N GLY A 33 -12.25 -29.18 3.46
CA GLY A 33 -11.47 -30.42 3.60
C GLY A 33 -10.18 -30.46 2.77
N CYS A 34 -9.84 -29.37 2.07
CA CYS A 34 -8.59 -29.27 1.32
C CYS A 34 -7.39 -29.09 2.27
N GLN A 35 -6.31 -29.83 2.03
CA GLN A 35 -5.06 -29.62 2.76
C GLN A 35 -4.39 -28.31 2.34
N PRO A 36 -3.81 -27.53 3.27
CA PRO A 36 -3.03 -26.35 2.91
C PRO A 36 -1.74 -26.75 2.17
N ILE A 37 -1.39 -25.98 1.13
CA ILE A 37 -0.20 -26.25 0.31
C ILE A 37 1.02 -25.59 0.98
N GLY A 38 2.03 -26.39 1.34
CA GLY A 38 3.30 -25.88 1.87
C GLY A 38 3.22 -25.27 3.29
N PHE A 39 2.10 -25.47 3.99
CA PHE A 39 1.90 -24.99 5.37
C PHE A 39 1.36 -26.12 6.25
N ASP A 40 1.75 -26.13 7.53
CA ASP A 40 1.18 -27.03 8.54
C ASP A 40 -0.07 -26.38 9.16
N ALA A 41 -1.25 -26.96 8.92
CA ALA A 41 -2.51 -26.48 9.48
C ALA A 41 -2.53 -26.44 11.01
N SER A 42 -1.72 -27.27 11.67
CA SER A 42 -1.63 -27.35 13.12
C SER A 42 -0.92 -26.15 13.76
N LEU A 43 -0.22 -25.31 12.96
CA LEU A 43 0.44 -24.10 13.46
C LEU A 43 -0.53 -23.17 14.21
N ASN A 44 -1.74 -22.99 13.69
CA ASN A 44 -2.76 -22.15 14.33
C ASN A 44 -3.27 -22.72 15.67
N CYS A 45 -3.16 -24.04 15.88
CA CYS A 45 -3.60 -24.71 17.09
C CYS A 45 -2.48 -24.83 18.15
N ARG A 46 -1.22 -24.78 17.71
CA ARG A 46 -0.03 -24.97 18.57
C ARG A 46 0.56 -23.66 19.08
N LEU A 47 0.28 -22.55 18.39
CA LEU A 47 0.62 -21.21 18.86
C LEU A 47 -0.45 -20.74 19.84
N SER A 48 -0.04 -20.16 20.96
CA SER A 48 -0.88 -19.71 22.08
C SER A 48 -1.77 -18.50 21.77
N ALA A 49 -2.24 -18.37 20.52
CA ALA A 49 -3.04 -17.24 20.07
C ALA A 49 -4.52 -17.44 20.46
N PRO A 50 -5.14 -16.47 21.15
CA PRO A 50 -6.54 -16.55 21.59
C PRO A 50 -7.57 -16.40 20.45
N THR A 51 -7.14 -16.39 19.19
CA THR A 51 -8.05 -16.22 18.04
C THR A 51 -8.61 -17.55 17.58
N PRO A 52 -9.93 -17.66 17.32
CA PRO A 52 -10.53 -18.86 16.75
C PRO A 52 -9.79 -19.35 15.49
N PRO A 53 -9.74 -20.67 15.24
CA PRO A 53 -9.16 -21.22 14.02
C PRO A 53 -9.78 -20.58 12.78
N ARG A 54 -8.93 -20.13 11.84
CA ARG A 54 -9.36 -19.54 10.57
C ARG A 54 -9.06 -20.49 9.42
N ALA A 55 -10.05 -20.67 8.54
CA ALA A 55 -9.85 -21.41 7.31
C ALA A 55 -8.83 -20.67 6.42
N ILE A 56 -7.88 -21.40 5.87
CA ILE A 56 -6.86 -20.84 4.98
C ILE A 56 -7.43 -20.82 3.57
N LYS A 57 -7.41 -19.65 2.92
CA LYS A 57 -7.75 -19.51 1.51
C LYS A 57 -6.60 -20.04 0.67
N ILE A 58 -6.89 -20.99 -0.22
CA ILE A 58 -5.93 -21.55 -1.17
C ILE A 58 -6.09 -20.76 -2.46
N LEU A 59 -5.06 -19.97 -2.81
CA LEU A 59 -5.06 -19.18 -4.04
C LEU A 59 -4.66 -20.05 -5.22
N SER A 60 -5.31 -19.82 -6.36
CA SER A 60 -4.89 -20.42 -7.62
C SER A 60 -3.59 -19.76 -8.13
N TRP A 61 -2.85 -20.49 -8.97
CA TRP A 61 -1.64 -19.96 -9.61
C TRP A 61 -1.92 -18.69 -10.42
N LYS A 62 -3.07 -18.65 -11.11
CA LYS A 62 -3.52 -17.49 -11.86
C LYS A 62 -3.76 -16.29 -10.94
N GLU A 63 -4.51 -16.45 -9.84
CA GLU A 63 -4.76 -15.36 -8.88
C GLU A 63 -3.45 -14.86 -8.24
N ALA A 64 -2.51 -15.75 -7.96
CA ALA A 64 -1.20 -15.38 -7.42
C ALA A 64 -0.41 -14.50 -8.41
N ILE A 65 -0.35 -14.89 -9.69
CA ILE A 65 0.32 -14.09 -10.73
C ILE A 65 -0.37 -12.74 -10.92
N GLU A 66 -1.70 -12.73 -11.02
CA GLU A 66 -2.48 -11.49 -11.18
C GLU A 66 -2.24 -10.52 -10.03
N TYR A 67 -2.15 -11.04 -8.79
CA TYR A 67 -1.78 -10.24 -7.63
C TYR A 67 -0.40 -9.59 -7.77
N PHE A 68 0.63 -10.36 -8.12
CA PHE A 68 1.99 -9.82 -8.25
C PHE A 68 2.11 -8.83 -9.40
N LEU A 69 1.45 -9.08 -10.54
CA LEU A 69 1.43 -8.14 -11.66
C LEU A 69 0.79 -6.80 -11.25
N LYS A 70 -0.34 -6.85 -10.54
CA LYS A 70 -0.98 -5.65 -10.01
C LYS A 70 -0.05 -4.91 -9.05
N LEU A 71 0.60 -5.63 -8.12
CA LEU A 71 1.53 -5.04 -7.16
C LEU A 71 2.70 -4.34 -7.87
N LEU A 72 3.31 -5.00 -8.86
CA LEU A 72 4.41 -4.43 -9.63
C LEU A 72 3.98 -3.16 -10.38
N HIS A 73 2.81 -3.18 -10.99
CA HIS A 73 2.24 -2.00 -11.65
C HIS A 73 1.97 -0.85 -10.67
N ASP A 74 1.39 -1.15 -9.50
CA ASP A 74 1.16 -0.15 -8.46
C ASP A 74 2.48 0.47 -7.95
N LEU A 75 3.55 -0.33 -7.84
CA LEU A 75 4.88 0.15 -7.48
C LEU A 75 5.53 0.97 -8.60
N ASP A 76 5.38 0.56 -9.86
CA ASP A 76 5.90 1.29 -11.01
C ASP A 76 5.33 2.70 -11.11
N ILE A 77 4.03 2.86 -10.83
CA ILE A 77 3.39 4.19 -10.74
C ILE A 77 4.07 5.07 -9.68
N ILE A 78 4.39 4.49 -8.51
CA ILE A 78 5.06 5.22 -7.42
C ILE A 78 6.48 5.61 -7.84
N CYS A 79 7.23 4.67 -8.42
CA CYS A 79 8.62 4.90 -8.82
C CYS A 79 8.76 5.85 -10.02
N SER A 80 7.75 5.91 -10.89
CA SER A 80 7.71 6.80 -12.05
C SER A 80 7.25 8.22 -11.71
N TYR A 81 6.76 8.46 -10.49
CA TYR A 81 6.31 9.78 -10.09
C TYR A 81 7.49 10.75 -9.97
N SER A 82 7.43 11.87 -10.72
CA SER A 82 8.39 12.96 -10.58
C SER A 82 8.31 13.54 -9.17
N LEU A 83 9.45 13.67 -8.50
CA LEU A 83 9.58 14.31 -7.19
C LEU A 83 9.46 15.84 -7.34
N ASP A 84 8.29 16.30 -7.78
CA ASP A 84 7.94 17.70 -7.87
C ASP A 84 7.78 18.29 -6.46
N SER A 85 8.15 19.56 -6.30
CA SER A 85 8.04 20.28 -5.02
C SER A 85 6.68 20.96 -4.80
N SER A 86 5.74 20.79 -5.73
CA SER A 86 4.38 21.32 -5.62
C SER A 86 3.52 20.46 -4.69
N LEU A 87 3.00 21.07 -3.63
CA LEU A 87 2.06 20.43 -2.71
C LEU A 87 0.78 19.97 -3.44
N GLU A 88 0.32 20.74 -4.41
CA GLU A 88 -0.89 20.44 -5.19
C GLU A 88 -0.70 19.19 -6.04
N ASN A 89 0.41 19.11 -6.78
CA ASN A 89 0.73 17.94 -7.62
C ASN A 89 0.85 16.68 -6.76
N LEU A 90 1.46 16.81 -5.57
CA LEU A 90 1.62 15.71 -4.63
C LEU A 90 0.27 15.22 -4.11
N LEU A 91 -0.58 16.12 -3.64
CA LEU A 91 -1.91 15.77 -3.15
C LEU A 91 -2.76 15.15 -4.26
N ASN A 92 -2.74 15.73 -5.47
CA ASN A 92 -3.47 15.18 -6.60
C ASN A 92 -2.97 13.77 -6.94
N PHE A 93 -1.66 13.55 -7.00
CA PHE A 93 -1.09 12.23 -7.22
C PHE A 93 -1.58 11.21 -6.18
N VAL A 94 -1.47 11.55 -4.89
CA VAL A 94 -1.92 10.66 -3.80
C VAL A 94 -3.41 10.34 -3.92
N VAL A 95 -4.25 11.32 -4.27
CA VAL A 95 -5.69 11.12 -4.46
C VAL A 95 -5.97 10.19 -5.64
N GLN A 96 -5.33 10.41 -6.80
CA GLN A 96 -5.53 9.56 -7.97
C GLN A 96 -5.01 8.15 -7.72
N PHE A 97 -3.83 8.03 -7.10
CA PHE A 97 -3.26 6.76 -6.70
C PHE A 97 -4.17 6.02 -5.70
N GLN A 98 -4.84 6.69 -4.77
CA GLN A 98 -5.80 6.01 -3.89
C GLN A 98 -7.09 5.58 -4.60
N LYS A 99 -7.56 6.36 -5.58
CA LYS A 99 -8.76 6.02 -6.36
C LYS A 99 -8.58 4.73 -7.17
N SER A 100 -7.36 4.40 -7.59
CA SER A 100 -7.07 3.14 -8.29
C SER A 100 -7.07 1.90 -7.39
N GLN A 101 -7.31 2.04 -6.08
CA GLN A 101 -7.28 0.95 -5.09
C GLN A 101 -5.97 0.13 -5.13
N PRO A 102 -4.83 0.77 -4.84
CA PRO A 102 -3.52 0.14 -4.93
C PRO A 102 -3.33 -0.90 -3.82
N ASP A 103 -2.45 -1.85 -4.09
CA ASP A 103 -2.09 -2.89 -3.12
C ASP A 103 -1.62 -2.31 -1.78
N LEU A 104 -1.82 -3.06 -0.69
CA LEU A 104 -1.39 -2.66 0.65
C LEU A 104 0.12 -2.35 0.71
N VAL A 105 0.95 -3.17 0.06
CA VAL A 105 2.40 -3.01 0.05
C VAL A 105 2.77 -1.72 -0.67
N ALA A 106 2.18 -1.45 -1.84
CA ALA A 106 2.40 -0.22 -2.59
C ALA A 106 1.97 1.02 -1.77
N ARG A 107 0.85 0.95 -1.07
CA ARG A 107 0.40 2.03 -0.15
C ARG A 107 1.41 2.28 0.96
N ALA A 108 1.87 1.24 1.64
CA ALA A 108 2.87 1.36 2.69
C ALA A 108 4.19 1.95 2.16
N HIS A 109 4.59 1.55 0.95
CA HIS A 109 5.78 2.07 0.29
C HIS A 109 5.65 3.57 -0.02
N LEU A 110 4.52 3.99 -0.59
CA LEU A 110 4.23 5.41 -0.84
C LEU A 110 4.29 6.22 0.47
N GLN A 111 3.76 5.71 1.58
CA GLN A 111 3.82 6.40 2.87
C GLN A 111 5.25 6.65 3.35
N LEU A 112 6.12 5.64 3.20
CA LEU A 112 7.52 5.74 3.58
C LEU A 112 8.28 6.74 2.70
N LEU A 113 7.94 6.82 1.40
CA LEU A 113 8.56 7.77 0.48
C LEU A 113 8.06 9.20 0.68
N LEU A 114 6.77 9.36 0.98
CA LEU A 114 6.13 10.68 1.09
C LEU A 114 6.67 11.49 2.26
N VAL A 115 6.82 10.89 3.45
CA VAL A 115 7.23 11.61 4.67
C VAL A 115 8.38 10.90 5.35
N GLN A 116 9.56 11.52 5.32
CA GLN A 116 10.77 11.03 5.98
C GLN A 116 11.27 12.12 6.93
N ASP A 117 11.36 11.81 8.23
CA ASP A 117 11.86 12.71 9.27
C ASP A 117 11.24 14.13 9.26
N GLY A 118 9.92 14.21 8.98
CA GLY A 118 9.19 15.48 8.91
C GLY A 118 9.44 16.29 7.63
N LYS A 119 10.09 15.69 6.63
CA LYS A 119 10.28 16.25 5.28
C LYS A 119 9.44 15.49 4.27
N ILE A 120 8.96 16.20 3.25
CA ILE A 120 8.34 15.56 2.08
C ILE A 120 9.42 15.05 1.14
N HIS A 121 9.32 13.80 0.72
CA HIS A 121 10.32 13.13 -0.14
C HIS A 121 11.76 13.17 0.43
N GLY A 122 11.91 13.35 1.74
CA GLY A 122 13.22 13.58 2.38
C GLY A 122 13.91 14.91 2.01
N ARG A 123 13.29 15.75 1.18
CA ARG A 123 13.89 17.00 0.66
C ARG A 123 13.53 18.21 1.52
N ASP A 124 12.28 18.65 1.45
CA ASP A 124 11.84 19.90 2.04
C ASP A 124 11.01 19.65 3.32
N PRO A 125 11.23 20.40 4.40
CA PRO A 125 10.36 20.36 5.57
C PRO A 125 8.91 20.61 5.17
N VAL A 126 7.96 19.87 5.76
CA VAL A 126 6.52 20.02 5.47
C VAL A 126 6.06 21.48 5.59
N PHE A 127 6.58 22.19 6.60
CA PHE A 127 6.30 23.61 6.80
C PHE A 127 6.72 24.50 5.63
N ALA A 128 7.90 24.25 5.05
CA ALA A 128 8.41 25.04 3.94
C ALA A 128 7.53 24.89 2.70
N ILE A 129 7.08 23.66 2.43
CA ILE A 129 6.16 23.36 1.33
C ILE A 129 4.80 24.03 1.55
N ILE A 130 4.24 23.94 2.75
CA ILE A 130 2.94 24.58 3.08
C ILE A 130 3.04 26.11 2.96
N SER A 131 4.11 26.71 3.47
CA SER A 131 4.32 28.16 3.42
C SER A 131 4.45 28.65 1.99
N ARG A 132 5.18 27.91 1.14
CA ARG A 132 5.31 28.19 -0.29
C ARG A 132 3.96 28.08 -1.00
N ALA A 133 3.20 27.02 -0.73
CA ALA A 133 1.87 26.81 -1.30
C ALA A 133 0.86 27.90 -0.87
N ALA A 134 1.00 28.44 0.34
CA ALA A 134 0.17 29.52 0.87
C ALA A 134 0.64 30.93 0.46
N ALA A 135 1.69 31.04 -0.37
CA ALA A 135 2.34 32.31 -0.74
C ALA A 135 2.71 33.18 0.48
N LEU A 136 3.10 32.54 1.60
CA LEU A 136 3.40 33.24 2.85
C LEU A 136 4.78 33.95 2.75
N PRO A 137 4.94 35.18 3.27
CA PRO A 137 6.21 35.90 3.17
C PRO A 137 7.37 35.16 3.86
N GLU A 138 8.46 34.92 3.11
CA GLU A 138 9.72 34.32 3.59
C GLU A 138 10.36 35.07 4.78
N ALA A 139 9.94 36.32 5.02
CA ALA A 139 10.36 37.16 6.15
C ALA A 139 9.77 36.73 7.51
N THR A 140 8.83 35.78 7.53
CA THR A 140 8.23 35.26 8.75
C THR A 140 8.85 33.95 9.25
N LYS A 141 10.13 33.73 8.91
CA LYS A 141 11.05 32.73 9.52
C LYS A 141 11.33 32.96 11.01
N ASN A 142 10.43 33.63 11.73
CA ASN A 142 10.47 33.70 13.18
C ASN A 142 10.19 32.31 13.74
N HIS A 143 11.00 31.91 14.72
CA HIS A 143 10.82 30.68 15.51
C HIS A 143 9.37 30.52 16.04
N ASP A 144 8.62 31.62 16.15
CA ASP A 144 7.23 31.64 16.59
C ASP A 144 6.22 31.08 15.58
N ILE A 145 6.48 31.13 14.27
CA ILE A 145 5.57 30.52 13.28
C ILE A 145 5.72 29.00 13.24
N GLN A 146 6.93 28.49 13.46
CA GLN A 146 7.14 27.04 13.61
C GLN A 146 6.52 26.49 14.91
N LYS A 147 6.36 27.36 15.93
CA LYS A 147 5.59 27.07 17.15
C LYS A 147 4.08 27.30 16.98
N ASN A 148 3.63 27.82 15.84
CA ASN A 148 2.22 28.06 15.61
C ASN A 148 1.49 26.72 15.58
N GLU A 149 0.63 26.52 16.57
CA GLU A 149 -0.11 25.29 16.79
C GLU A 149 -0.88 24.85 15.54
N PHE A 150 -1.40 25.80 14.76
CA PHE A 150 -2.08 25.52 13.49
C PHE A 150 -1.17 24.89 12.44
N ILE A 151 0.08 25.35 12.34
CA ILE A 151 1.07 24.83 11.39
C ILE A 151 1.51 23.43 11.81
N LEU A 152 1.71 23.22 13.11
CA LEU A 152 2.01 21.91 13.70
C LEU A 152 0.83 20.95 13.50
N GLN A 153 -0.40 21.39 13.71
CA GLN A 153 -1.61 20.61 13.47
C GLN A 153 -1.81 20.31 11.97
N LEU A 154 -1.51 21.25 11.08
CA LEU A 154 -1.51 21.04 9.62
C LEU A 154 -0.44 20.04 9.19
N GLY A 155 0.79 20.17 9.71
CA GLY A 155 1.87 19.20 9.46
C GLY A 155 1.52 17.82 9.99
N GLN A 156 0.91 17.74 11.18
CA GLN A 156 0.36 16.50 11.71
C GLN A 156 -0.81 15.97 10.86
N MET A 157 -1.66 16.84 10.30
CA MET A 157 -2.79 16.46 9.46
C MET A 157 -2.32 15.94 8.10
N VAL A 158 -1.35 16.58 7.46
CA VAL A 158 -0.73 16.08 6.22
C VAL A 158 0.00 14.76 6.48
N SER A 159 0.73 14.67 7.60
CA SER A 159 1.40 13.42 8.01
C SER A 159 0.40 12.32 8.41
N ARG A 160 -0.74 12.66 9.02
CA ARG A 160 -1.81 11.72 9.37
C ARG A 160 -2.64 11.34 8.15
N ALA A 161 -2.86 12.26 7.21
CA ALA A 161 -3.50 11.96 5.94
C ALA A 161 -2.63 10.98 5.16
N GLY A 162 -1.32 11.26 5.04
CA GLY A 162 -0.34 10.33 4.49
C GLY A 162 -0.40 8.96 5.17
N ARG A 163 -0.42 8.90 6.52
CA ARG A 163 -0.42 7.65 7.32
C ARG A 163 -1.77 6.91 7.37
N ASN A 164 -2.90 7.61 7.31
CA ASN A 164 -4.25 7.04 7.26
C ASN A 164 -4.86 7.32 5.88
N LEU A 165 -4.42 6.55 4.89
CA LEU A 165 -4.93 6.60 3.52
C LEU A 165 -6.45 6.33 3.44
N SER A 166 -7.01 5.59 4.40
CA SER A 166 -8.46 5.39 4.59
C SER A 166 -9.19 6.65 5.08
N SER A 167 -8.52 7.53 5.84
CA SER A 167 -9.08 8.78 6.35
C SER A 167 -9.06 9.91 5.32
N MET A 168 -8.13 9.88 4.37
CA MET A 168 -8.06 10.84 3.26
C MET A 168 -9.32 10.80 2.38
N ARG A 169 -9.90 9.61 2.19
CA ARG A 169 -11.21 9.41 1.54
C ARG A 169 -12.36 10.14 2.24
N ASN A 170 -12.31 10.25 3.57
CA ASN A 170 -13.34 10.94 4.36
C ASN A 170 -13.13 12.46 4.40
N VAL A 171 -11.89 12.93 4.29
CA VAL A 171 -11.57 14.36 4.17
C VAL A 171 -12.00 14.89 2.80
N ILE A 172 -11.73 14.14 1.73
CA ILE A 172 -12.13 14.52 0.36
C ILE A 172 -13.65 14.51 0.19
N ARG A 173 -14.37 13.56 0.80
CA ARG A 173 -15.85 13.55 0.82
C ARG A 173 -16.50 14.68 1.62
N LYS A 174 -15.74 15.38 2.48
CA LYS A 174 -16.24 16.55 3.23
C LYS A 174 -15.94 17.87 2.53
N LEU A 175 -15.13 17.86 1.47
CA LEU A 175 -14.70 19.04 0.71
C LEU A 175 -15.32 19.10 -0.70
N LEU A 176 -16.14 18.11 -1.06
CA LEU A 176 -17.04 18.06 -2.21
C LEU A 176 -18.47 17.92 -1.70
#